data_AF-A0A9Q1LSW4-F1
#
_entry.id   AF-A0A9Q1LSW4-F1
#
_cell.length_a   1.000
_cell.length_b   1.000
_cell.length_c   1.000
_cell.angle_alpha   90.00
_cell.angle_beta   90.00
_cell.angle_gamma   90.00
#
_symmetry.space_group_name_H-M   'P 1'
#
loop_
_entity.id
_entity.type
_entity.pdbx_description
1 polymer ?
#
loop_
_entity_poly.entity_id
_entity_poly.type
_entity_poly.pdbx_seq_one_letter_code
_entity_poly.pdbx_strand_id
1 'polypeptide(L)'
;MEIEVDHYAVLDLPSGEQGAKLSASDISKAYKKKALVLHPDKRPLELSKADNFIRHSQDEKAMKLFGALFRVKRQKIQCQSQQDSKRRKIMSDLDARERAAFASDAPREEEERIARKLKDEIA
;
A
#
# COMPACT_ATOMS: atom_id res chain seq x y z
N MET A 1 0.08 12.41 -9.19
CA MET A 1 -0.63 11.48 -8.29
C MET A 1 -2.05 11.40 -8.78
N GLU A 2 -2.48 10.28 -9.34
CA GLU A 2 -3.90 10.04 -9.60
C GLU A 2 -4.61 10.05 -8.24
N ILE A 3 -5.43 11.07 -7.99
CA ILE A 3 -6.24 11.14 -6.79
C ILE A 3 -7.29 10.05 -6.99
N GLU A 4 -7.06 8.87 -6.40
CA GLU A 4 -8.00 7.76 -6.43
C GLU A 4 -9.19 8.13 -5.54
N VAL A 5 -10.16 8.79 -6.16
CA VAL A 5 -11.37 9.24 -5.50
C VAL A 5 -12.22 8.02 -5.16
N ASP A 6 -12.46 7.81 -3.87
CA ASP A 6 -13.39 6.78 -3.40
C ASP A 6 -14.83 7.17 -3.76
N HIS A 7 -15.42 6.45 -4.72
CA HIS A 7 -16.74 6.79 -5.24
C HIS A 7 -17.85 6.58 -4.20
N TYR A 8 -17.65 5.68 -3.23
CA TYR A 8 -18.60 5.50 -2.13
C TYR A 8 -18.50 6.66 -1.15
N ALA A 9 -17.28 7.09 -0.79
CA ALA A 9 -17.08 8.27 0.05
C ALA A 9 -17.65 9.54 -0.61
N VAL A 10 -17.52 9.69 -1.93
CA VAL A 10 -18.15 10.81 -2.64
C VAL A 10 -19.66 10.68 -2.71
N LEU A 11 -20.27 9.52 -2.48
CA LEU A 11 -21.73 9.41 -2.30
C LEU A 11 -22.17 9.50 -0.84
N ASP A 12 -21.26 9.79 0.10
CA ASP A 12 -21.46 9.70 1.55
C ASP A 12 -21.96 8.30 1.99
N LEU A 13 -21.48 7.26 1.30
CA LEU A 13 -21.78 5.87 1.56
C LEU A 13 -20.60 5.17 2.25
N PRO A 14 -20.86 4.12 3.06
CA PRO A 14 -19.80 3.37 3.71
C PRO A 14 -18.93 2.64 2.67
N SER A 15 -17.64 2.90 2.68
CA SER A 15 -16.68 2.32 1.73
C SER A 15 -16.28 0.88 2.05
N GLY A 16 -15.77 0.18 1.03
CA GLY A 16 -15.22 -1.17 1.19
C GLY A 16 -16.26 -2.28 1.12
N GLU A 17 -16.23 -3.22 2.07
CA GLU A 17 -17.08 -4.41 2.06
C GLU A 17 -18.55 -4.12 2.33
N GLN A 18 -18.83 -3.04 3.08
CA GLN A 18 -20.19 -2.55 3.31
C GLN A 18 -20.75 -1.85 2.08
N GLY A 19 -19.95 -1.05 1.37
CA GLY A 19 -20.34 -0.42 0.11
C GLY A 19 -20.67 -1.42 -0.99
N ALA A 20 -19.93 -2.53 -1.05
CA ALA A 20 -20.18 -3.63 -2.01
C ALA A 20 -21.47 -4.42 -1.71
N LYS A 21 -22.03 -4.32 -0.49
CA LYS A 21 -23.30 -4.94 -0.11
C LYS A 21 -24.51 -4.04 -0.38
N LEU A 22 -24.30 -2.78 -0.76
CA LEU A 22 -25.39 -1.84 -1.03
C LEU A 22 -26.13 -2.24 -2.30
N SER A 23 -27.46 -2.09 -2.25
CA SER A 23 -28.30 -2.31 -3.42
C SER A 23 -28.12 -1.15 -4.40
N ALA A 24 -28.27 -1.42 -5.71
CA ALA A 24 -28.27 -0.37 -6.74
C ALA A 24 -29.31 0.72 -6.47
N SER A 25 -30.41 0.38 -5.78
CA SER A 25 -31.45 1.33 -5.38
C SER A 25 -30.97 2.33 -4.33
N ASP A 26 -30.15 1.91 -3.37
CA ASP A 26 -29.64 2.78 -2.30
C ASP A 26 -28.52 3.68 -2.82
N ILE A 27 -27.70 3.15 -3.72
CA ILE A 27 -26.70 3.93 -4.46
C ILE A 27 -27.40 5.00 -5.32
N SER A 28 -28.48 4.63 -6.01
CA SER A 28 -29.27 5.57 -6.82
C SER A 28 -29.90 6.69 -5.99
N LYS A 29 -30.39 6.39 -4.77
CA LYS A 29 -30.92 7.40 -3.83
C LYS A 29 -29.82 8.36 -3.38
N ALA A 30 -28.67 7.82 -2.95
CA ALA A 30 -27.52 8.62 -2.53
C ALA A 30 -27.02 9.51 -3.67
N TYR A 31 -26.94 8.97 -4.88
CA TYR A 31 -26.60 9.68 -6.10
C TYR A 31 -27.55 10.84 -6.37
N LYS A 32 -28.88 10.61 -6.36
CA LYS A 32 -29.87 11.68 -6.57
C LYS A 32 -29.74 12.78 -5.53
N LYS A 33 -29.53 12.42 -4.25
CA LYS A 33 -29.34 13.38 -3.16
C LYS A 33 -28.08 14.22 -3.37
N LYS A 34 -26.96 13.59 -3.74
CA LYS A 34 -25.68 14.28 -4.00
C LYS A 34 -25.78 15.18 -5.24
N ALA A 35 -26.42 14.69 -6.31
CA ALA A 35 -26.65 15.43 -7.54
C ALA A 35 -27.52 16.69 -7.31
N LEU A 36 -28.52 16.65 -6.43
CA LEU A 36 -29.32 17.83 -6.08
C LEU A 36 -28.52 18.92 -5.35
N VAL A 37 -27.49 18.52 -4.59
CA VAL A 37 -26.61 19.44 -3.85
C VAL A 37 -25.53 20.02 -4.76
N LEU A 38 -24.99 19.18 -5.65
CA LEU A 38 -23.92 19.52 -6.59
C LEU A 38 -24.45 19.91 -7.97
N HIS A 39 -25.75 20.17 -8.10
CA HIS A 39 -26.35 20.46 -9.39
C HIS A 39 -25.78 21.77 -9.96
N PRO A 40 -25.37 21.80 -11.24
CA PRO A 40 -24.76 22.98 -11.87
C PRO A 40 -25.65 24.22 -11.79
N ASP A 41 -26.97 24.03 -11.87
CA ASP A 41 -27.99 25.09 -11.71
C ASP A 41 -27.88 25.85 -10.38
N LYS A 42 -27.43 25.17 -9.31
CA LYS A 42 -27.25 25.78 -7.97
C LYS A 42 -25.82 26.21 -7.69
N ARG A 43 -24.84 25.75 -8.48
CA ARG A 43 -23.40 26.03 -8.30
C ARG A 43 -22.70 26.23 -9.66
N PRO A 44 -23.00 27.32 -10.37
CA PRO A 44 -22.51 27.54 -11.75
C PRO A 44 -21.00 27.76 -11.88
N LEU A 45 -20.25 28.00 -10.80
CA LEU A 45 -18.80 28.29 -10.85
C LEU A 45 -17.88 27.06 -10.66
N GLU A 46 -18.41 25.89 -10.29
CA GLU A 46 -17.62 24.68 -9.96
C GLU A 46 -17.66 23.58 -11.05
N LEU A 47 -18.13 23.93 -12.25
CA LEU A 47 -18.52 23.01 -13.34
C LEU A 47 -17.42 22.05 -13.82
N SER A 48 -16.14 22.42 -13.72
CA SER A 48 -15.04 21.60 -14.26
C SER A 48 -14.85 20.23 -13.57
N LYS A 49 -15.31 20.06 -12.34
CA LYS A 49 -15.04 18.85 -11.54
C LYS A 49 -16.23 17.88 -11.43
N ALA A 50 -17.46 18.38 -11.58
CA ALA A 50 -18.67 17.60 -11.36
C ALA A 50 -19.02 16.65 -12.54
N ASP A 51 -18.71 17.04 -13.78
CA ASP A 51 -19.09 16.26 -14.97
C ASP A 51 -18.42 14.88 -15.06
N ASN A 52 -17.20 14.75 -14.52
CA ASN A 52 -16.50 13.47 -14.50
C ASN A 52 -17.08 12.47 -13.47
N PHE A 53 -17.80 12.95 -12.46
CA PHE A 53 -18.36 12.14 -11.37
C PHE A 53 -19.61 11.36 -11.80
N ILE A 54 -20.46 12.00 -12.61
CA ILE A 54 -21.80 11.49 -12.96
C ILE A 54 -21.75 10.24 -13.85
N ARG A 55 -20.76 10.16 -14.76
CA ARG A 55 -20.68 9.05 -15.72
C ARG A 55 -20.23 7.72 -15.09
N HIS A 56 -19.36 7.75 -14.09
CA HIS A 56 -18.73 6.52 -13.58
C HIS A 56 -19.58 5.75 -12.56
N SER A 57 -20.54 6.41 -11.89
CA SER A 57 -21.35 5.79 -10.83
C SER A 57 -22.63 5.10 -11.32
N GLN A 58 -23.02 5.27 -12.59
CA GLN A 58 -24.27 4.70 -13.13
C GLN A 58 -24.07 3.32 -13.77
N ASP A 59 -22.84 2.97 -14.15
CA ASP A 59 -22.56 1.71 -14.82
C ASP A 59 -22.27 0.58 -13.82
N GLU A 60 -23.18 -0.40 -13.72
CA GLU A 60 -23.01 -1.58 -12.84
C GLU A 60 -21.69 -2.33 -13.09
N LYS A 61 -21.25 -2.39 -14.36
CA LYS A 61 -19.98 -3.00 -14.74
C LYS A 61 -18.79 -2.21 -14.18
N ALA A 62 -18.83 -0.88 -14.27
CA ALA A 62 -17.81 -0.02 -13.72
C ALA A 62 -17.75 -0.16 -12.19
N MET A 63 -18.90 -0.26 -11.51
CA MET A 63 -18.96 -0.47 -10.06
C MET A 63 -18.30 -1.79 -9.62
N LYS A 64 -18.56 -2.90 -10.34
CA LYS A 64 -17.94 -4.20 -10.04
C LYS A 64 -16.42 -4.17 -10.25
N LEU A 65 -15.97 -3.57 -11.36
CA LEU A 65 -14.54 -3.42 -11.65
C LEU A 65 -13.84 -2.55 -10.60
N PHE A 66 -14.49 -1.48 -10.15
CA PHE A 66 -13.96 -0.60 -9.11
C PHE A 66 -13.85 -1.32 -7.76
N GLY A 67 -14.89 -2.07 -7.36
CA GLY A 67 -14.85 -2.90 -6.16
C GLY A 67 -13.74 -3.96 -6.20
N ALA A 68 -13.51 -4.59 -7.35
CA ALA A 68 -12.41 -5.54 -7.55
C ALA A 68 -11.04 -4.88 -7.43
N LEU A 69 -10.85 -3.70 -8.04
CA LEU A 69 -9.60 -2.94 -7.97
C LEU A 69 -9.22 -2.59 -6.52
N PHE A 70 -10.19 -2.14 -5.71
CA PHE A 70 -9.96 -1.82 -4.31
C PHE A 70 -9.60 -3.06 -3.47
N ARG A 71 -10.20 -4.21 -3.73
CA ARG A 71 -9.83 -5.47 -3.07
C ARG A 71 -8.39 -5.86 -3.37
N VAL A 72 -7.98 -5.80 -4.63
CA VAL A 72 -6.60 -6.12 -5.06
C VAL A 72 -5.59 -5.15 -4.41
N LYS A 73 -5.89 -3.85 -4.37
CA LYS A 73 -5.00 -2.87 -3.72
C LYS A 73 -4.86 -3.09 -2.23
N ARG A 74 -5.96 -3.36 -1.53
CA ARG A 74 -5.93 -3.66 -0.09
C ARG A 74 -5.09 -4.90 0.20
N GLN A 75 -5.25 -5.94 -0.61
CA GLN A 75 -4.44 -7.16 -0.50
C GLN A 75 -2.95 -6.87 -0.76
N LYS A 76 -2.63 -6.07 -1.79
CA LYS A 76 -1.25 -5.66 -2.08
C LYS A 76 -0.60 -4.95 -0.89
N ILE A 77 -1.29 -3.99 -0.28
CA ILE A 77 -0.80 -3.26 0.90
C ILE A 77 -0.56 -4.23 2.07
N GLN A 78 -1.49 -5.17 2.31
CA GLN A 78 -1.36 -6.16 3.37
C GLN A 78 -0.17 -7.11 3.12
N CYS A 79 0.01 -7.59 1.89
CA CYS A 79 1.14 -8.44 1.51
C CYS A 79 2.47 -7.70 1.64
N GLN A 80 2.54 -6.43 1.21
CA GLN A 80 3.73 -5.58 1.36
C GLN A 80 4.12 -5.41 2.83
N SER A 81 3.14 -5.10 3.70
CA SER A 81 3.39 -5.00 5.15
C SER A 81 3.96 -6.29 5.74
N GLN A 82 3.43 -7.45 5.34
CA GLN A 82 3.96 -8.74 5.77
C GLN A 82 5.37 -9.01 5.23
N GLN A 83 5.63 -8.70 3.96
CA GLN A 83 6.94 -8.87 3.33
C GLN A 83 7.99 -7.97 4.00
N ASP A 84 7.63 -6.73 4.34
CA ASP A 84 8.50 -5.80 5.06
C ASP A 84 8.86 -6.29 6.46
N SER A 85 7.93 -6.97 7.15
CA SER A 85 8.22 -7.58 8.45
C SER A 85 9.22 -8.74 8.33
N LYS A 86 9.09 -9.59 7.30
CA LYS A 86 10.01 -10.70 7.03
C LYS A 86 11.39 -10.17 6.63
N ARG A 87 11.44 -9.17 5.73
CA ARG A 87 12.69 -8.55 5.27
C ARG A 87 13.46 -7.92 6.44
N ARG A 88 12.77 -7.20 7.33
CA ARG A 88 13.38 -6.62 8.53
C ARG A 88 13.99 -7.67 9.46
N LYS A 89 13.28 -8.80 9.68
CA LYS A 89 13.81 -9.91 10.50
C LYS A 89 15.07 -10.51 9.89
N ILE A 90 15.06 -10.80 8.59
CA ILE A 90 16.23 -11.38 7.89
C ILE A 90 17.42 -10.41 7.94
N MET A 91 17.19 -9.12 7.67
CA MET A 91 18.26 -8.12 7.76
C MET A 91 18.84 -8.04 9.18
N SER A 92 18.00 -8.06 10.21
CA SER A 92 18.47 -8.02 11.61
C SER A 92 19.27 -9.27 12.00
N ASP A 93 18.87 -10.46 11.53
CA ASP A 93 19.61 -11.70 11.80
C ASP A 93 20.97 -11.71 11.09
N LEU A 94 21.01 -11.27 9.83
CA LEU A 94 22.25 -11.13 9.06
C LEU A 94 23.21 -10.12 9.71
N ASP A 95 22.73 -8.94 10.06
CA ASP A 95 23.54 -7.88 10.69
C ASP A 95 24.08 -8.34 12.07
N ALA A 96 23.30 -9.09 12.85
CA ALA A 96 23.78 -9.68 14.09
C ALA A 96 24.90 -10.71 13.87
N ARG A 97 24.77 -11.56 12.85
CA ARG A 97 25.81 -12.54 12.48
C ARG A 97 27.08 -11.86 11.98
N GLU A 98 26.95 -10.84 11.15
CA GLU A 98 28.08 -10.05 10.66
C GLU A 98 28.81 -9.40 11.84
N ARG A 99 28.10 -8.72 12.74
CA ARG A 99 28.70 -8.13 13.95
C ARG A 99 29.39 -9.17 14.83
N ALA A 100 28.82 -10.35 15.02
CA ALA A 100 29.46 -11.41 15.80
C ALA A 100 30.74 -11.95 15.11
N ALA A 101 30.72 -12.11 13.79
CA ALA A 101 31.88 -12.55 13.02
C ALA A 101 33.00 -11.49 13.03
N PHE A 102 32.67 -10.20 12.91
CA PHE A 102 33.63 -9.11 12.94
C PHE A 102 34.13 -8.76 14.36
N ALA A 103 33.35 -9.02 15.41
CA ALA A 103 33.76 -8.79 16.80
C ALA A 103 34.69 -9.90 17.32
N SER A 104 34.73 -11.04 16.65
CA SER A 104 35.69 -12.10 16.96
C SER A 104 37.04 -11.75 16.33
N ASP A 105 37.97 -11.24 17.13
CA ASP A 105 39.38 -11.05 16.74
C ASP A 105 40.17 -12.37 16.69
N ALA A 106 39.59 -13.48 17.16
CA ALA A 106 40.21 -14.80 17.21
C ALA A 106 40.89 -15.26 15.89
N PRO A 107 40.27 -15.16 14.69
CA PRO A 107 40.95 -15.49 13.44
C PRO A 107 42.13 -14.56 13.14
N ARG A 108 42.05 -13.27 13.47
CA ARG A 108 43.19 -12.34 13.28
C ARG A 108 44.35 -12.68 14.21
N GLU A 109 44.05 -13.00 15.48
CA GLU A 109 45.06 -13.40 16.44
C GLU A 109 45.74 -14.74 16.06
N GLU A 110 44.98 -15.71 15.55
CA GLU A 110 45.53 -16.96 15.04
C GLU A 110 46.39 -16.73 13.78
N GLU A 111 45.94 -15.91 12.84
CA GLU A 111 46.72 -15.50 11.67
C GLU A 111 48.05 -14.83 12.08
N GLU A 112 48.04 -13.94 13.06
CA GLU A 112 49.25 -13.30 13.58
C GLU A 112 50.19 -14.27 14.30
N ARG A 113 49.66 -15.28 15.01
CA ARG A 113 50.47 -16.33 15.65
C ARG A 113 51.12 -17.23 14.61
N ILE A 114 50.38 -17.61 13.57
CA ILE A 114 50.90 -18.41 12.45
C ILE A 114 51.96 -17.61 11.70
N ALA A 115 51.71 -16.33 11.41
CA ALA A 115 52.67 -15.46 10.73
C ALA A 115 53.95 -15.24 11.54
N ARG A 116 53.86 -15.17 12.88
CA ARG A 116 55.04 -15.11 13.77
C ARG A 116 55.86 -16.40 13.69
N LYS A 117 55.23 -17.56 13.85
CA LYS A 117 55.89 -18.87 13.72
C LYS A 117 56.57 -19.06 12.36
N LEU A 118 55.89 -18.66 11.29
CA LEU A 118 56.43 -18.76 9.93
C LEU A 118 57.67 -17.86 9.74
N LYS A 119 57.69 -16.66 10.32
CA LYS A 119 58.87 -15.78 10.28
C LYS A 119 60.05 -16.39 11.03
N ASP A 120 59.80 -17.02 12.17
CA ASP A 120 60.84 -17.67 12.97
C ASP A 120 61.41 -18.93 12.29
N GLU A 121 60.64 -19.61 11.43
CA GLU A 121 61.10 -20.78 10.66
C GLU A 121 61.86 -20.43 9.38
N ILE A 122 61.68 -19.21 8.85
CA ILE A 122 62.33 -18.74 7.60
C ILE A 122 63.64 -17.98 7.87
N ALA A 123 63.83 -17.46 9.09
CA ALA A 123 65.03 -16.74 9.54
C ALA A 123 66.14 -17.69 10.04
#